data_AF-A0A7S3UWW5-F1
#
_entry.id   AF-A0A7S3UWW5-F1
#
_cell.length_a   1.000
_cell.length_b   1.000
_cell.length_c   1.000
_cell.angle_alpha   90.00
_cell.angle_beta   90.00
_cell.angle_gamma   90.00
#
_symmetry.space_group_name_H-M   'P 1'
#
loop_
_entity.id
_entity.type
_entity.pdbx_description
1 polymer ?
#
loop_
_entity_poly.entity_id
_entity_poly.type
_entity_poly.pdbx_seq_one_letter_code
_entity_poly.pdbx_strand_id
1 'polypeptide(L)'
;MALRSIASRAFAATPKRGVIAPLLGLARATSVIRPLTSLPLVTGLKPTVSSERNFATITYSPSEAKIGKPAPTFKAGAVVDGEITEVDLGDYRGKWTVLLFYPKDFTFVCPTEIIAFSDAAPRFKALNAEVLALSTDTEESHLAWIRTPRKRGGLGHMQIPIVADVTKAISADYGVLLEDIGIALRGLFLINPEGVLEQITVNNLPVGRSVDETLRLLQAFQFVAEHGEVCPANWKPGEKTMIPDPEGSLAYFETGATEDPDAEDPLAAGKGVVVLRSPQDYYDVIKEERVVVDFVAPWCGKCRQIMPFVNKLAAGHPGVTFAKFDTTEDALSELSAELGVKALPAFRFFKNGQPSGEVVVGYKKKPLQDAVEKLAGK
;
A
#
# COMPACT_ATOMS: atom_id res chain seq x y z
N MET A 1 21.15 32.57 50.96
CA MET A 1 21.08 34.04 50.92
C MET A 1 19.66 34.40 50.48
N ALA A 2 18.92 35.05 51.37
CA ALA A 2 17.50 35.34 51.27
C ALA A 2 17.21 36.63 50.47
N LEU A 3 15.95 36.81 50.05
CA LEU A 3 15.12 38.03 49.84
C LEU A 3 14.13 37.73 48.69
N ARG A 4 12.80 37.56 48.82
CA ARG A 4 11.67 38.28 49.48
C ARG A 4 11.48 39.76 49.08
N SER A 5 10.38 40.02 48.36
CA SER A 5 9.47 41.20 48.41
C SER A 5 8.28 40.87 47.48
N ILE A 6 6.98 40.76 47.81
CA ILE A 6 5.98 41.45 48.66
C ILE A 6 5.60 42.86 48.19
N ALA A 7 4.27 43.07 48.13
CA ALA A 7 3.46 44.32 48.11
C ALA A 7 3.01 44.82 46.72
N SER A 8 1.80 45.33 46.46
CA SER A 8 0.57 45.51 47.26
C SER A 8 -0.59 46.02 46.35
N ARG A 9 -1.82 45.56 46.65
CA ARG A 9 -3.19 46.14 46.57
C ARG A 9 -3.47 47.48 45.85
N ALA A 10 -4.63 47.53 45.15
CA ALA A 10 -5.82 48.39 45.41
C ALA A 10 -6.92 48.02 44.36
N PHE A 11 -8.15 47.56 44.66
CA PHE A 11 -9.37 48.14 45.27
C PHE A 11 -10.08 49.28 44.48
N ALA A 12 -11.42 49.13 44.44
CA ALA A 12 -12.50 50.07 44.01
C ALA A 12 -12.87 50.06 42.51
N ALA A 13 -14.13 50.14 42.07
CA ALA A 13 -15.45 50.14 42.70
C ALA A 13 -16.53 49.95 41.60
N THR A 14 -17.66 49.32 41.93
CA THR A 14 -18.91 49.33 41.15
C THR A 14 -19.60 50.70 41.17
N PRO A 15 -20.48 50.99 40.19
CA PRO A 15 -21.85 51.32 40.59
C PRO A 15 -22.99 50.78 39.67
N LYS A 16 -24.00 50.23 40.38
CA LYS A 16 -25.47 50.40 40.29
C LYS A 16 -26.23 50.40 38.94
N ARG A 17 -27.09 49.38 38.83
CA ARG A 17 -28.54 49.33 38.52
C ARG A 17 -29.20 50.54 37.82
N GLY A 18 -29.85 50.25 36.69
CA GLY A 18 -31.01 50.97 36.17
C GLY A 18 -32.09 49.98 35.70
N VAL A 19 -33.26 50.02 36.34
CA VAL A 19 -34.48 49.26 36.04
C VAL A 19 -35.43 50.20 35.30
N ILE A 20 -35.89 49.87 34.09
CA ILE A 20 -37.05 50.54 33.45
C ILE A 20 -37.83 49.54 32.57
N ALA A 21 -39.05 49.22 33.00
CA ALA A 21 -40.25 48.87 32.23
C ALA A 21 -41.46 49.16 33.15
N PRO A 22 -42.72 49.34 32.71
CA PRO A 22 -43.28 49.19 31.35
C PRO A 22 -44.18 50.39 30.92
N LEU A 23 -44.70 50.40 29.69
CA LEU A 23 -45.88 51.20 29.32
C LEU A 23 -46.94 50.28 28.70
N LEU A 24 -47.96 49.95 29.50
CA LEU A 24 -49.19 49.29 29.07
C LEU A 24 -50.13 50.34 28.45
N GLY A 25 -50.45 50.19 27.16
CA GLY A 25 -51.56 50.90 26.53
C GLY A 25 -52.86 50.12 26.67
N LEU A 26 -53.79 50.63 27.48
CA LEU A 26 -55.18 50.16 27.60
C LEU A 26 -55.96 50.54 26.33
N ALA A 27 -56.48 49.56 25.59
CA ALA A 27 -57.54 49.78 24.60
C ALA A 27 -58.84 49.12 25.09
N ARG A 28 -59.89 49.95 25.23
CA ARG A 28 -61.23 49.58 25.69
C ARG A 28 -61.90 48.59 24.73
N ALA A 29 -62.42 47.49 25.28
CA ALA A 29 -63.37 46.62 24.59
C ALA A 29 -64.76 47.26 24.60
N THR A 30 -65.30 47.61 23.43
CA THR A 30 -66.72 47.87 23.23
C THR A 30 -67.30 46.73 22.41
N SER A 31 -68.11 45.89 23.07
CA SER A 31 -68.89 44.82 22.46
C SER A 31 -70.00 45.42 21.60
N VAL A 32 -69.93 45.23 20.28
CA VAL A 32 -71.07 45.43 19.37
C VAL A 32 -71.34 44.10 18.70
N ILE A 33 -72.43 43.45 19.10
CA ILE A 33 -72.94 42.23 18.49
C ILE A 33 -73.56 42.62 17.14
N ARG A 34 -72.99 42.14 16.04
CA ARG A 34 -73.56 42.24 14.69
C ARG A 34 -74.01 40.85 14.22
N PRO A 35 -75.14 40.74 13.50
CA PRO A 35 -75.68 39.45 13.07
C PRO A 35 -74.79 38.82 11.99
N LEU A 36 -74.68 37.49 12.05
CA LEU A 36 -73.88 36.68 11.15
C LEU A 36 -74.55 36.61 9.77
N THR A 37 -74.18 37.50 8.85
CA THR A 37 -74.53 37.35 7.43
C THR A 37 -73.52 36.42 6.77
N SER A 38 -74.01 35.34 6.16
CA SER A 38 -73.21 34.33 5.46
C SER A 38 -72.30 34.95 4.39
N LEU A 39 -70.99 34.85 4.58
CA LEU A 39 -70.01 35.09 3.52
C LEU A 39 -70.05 33.91 2.53
N PRO A 40 -69.97 34.17 1.22
CA PRO A 40 -69.90 33.10 0.23
C PRO A 40 -68.58 32.33 0.42
N LEU A 41 -68.67 31.00 0.31
CA LEU A 41 -67.52 30.10 0.30
C LEU A 41 -66.62 30.47 -0.88
N VAL A 42 -65.47 31.08 -0.62
CA VAL A 42 -64.41 31.26 -1.62
C VAL A 42 -63.79 29.88 -1.87
N THR A 43 -64.40 29.10 -2.75
CA THR A 43 -63.78 27.92 -3.35
C THR A 43 -62.78 28.39 -4.39
N GLY A 44 -61.51 28.48 -4.03
CA GLY A 44 -60.46 28.71 -5.03
C GLY A 44 -59.30 29.59 -4.60
N LEU A 45 -58.65 29.26 -3.48
CA LEU A 45 -57.23 29.57 -3.32
C LEU A 45 -56.53 28.25 -3.06
N LYS A 46 -56.06 27.60 -4.14
CA LYS A 46 -54.98 26.62 -3.97
C LYS A 46 -53.81 27.43 -3.39
N PRO A 47 -53.24 27.05 -2.24
CA PRO A 47 -51.99 27.66 -1.82
C PRO A 47 -50.98 27.30 -2.90
N THR A 48 -50.60 28.27 -3.72
CA THR A 48 -49.41 28.17 -4.54
C THR A 48 -48.25 28.19 -3.54
N VAL A 49 -47.86 27.01 -3.08
CA VAL A 49 -46.60 26.81 -2.36
C VAL A 49 -45.51 26.99 -3.40
N SER A 50 -45.09 28.23 -3.66
CA SER A 50 -43.79 28.49 -4.26
C SER A 50 -42.74 28.35 -3.16
N SER A 51 -42.48 27.13 -2.71
CA SER A 51 -41.28 26.86 -1.93
C SER A 51 -40.20 26.42 -2.90
N GLU A 52 -39.55 27.37 -3.56
CA GLU A 52 -38.17 27.13 -3.99
C GLU A 52 -37.36 26.94 -2.70
N ARG A 53 -37.26 25.68 -2.26
CA ARG A 53 -36.34 25.31 -1.20
C ARG A 53 -34.95 25.47 -1.79
N ASN A 54 -34.29 26.57 -1.45
CA ASN A 54 -32.86 26.76 -1.71
C ASN A 54 -32.10 25.70 -0.90
N PHE A 55 -31.86 24.54 -1.52
CA PHE A 55 -30.90 23.58 -1.01
C PHE A 55 -29.52 24.18 -1.28
N ALA A 56 -28.85 24.65 -0.23
CA ALA A 56 -27.44 24.98 -0.32
C ALA A 56 -26.67 23.66 -0.52
N THR A 57 -26.09 23.47 -1.70
CA THR A 57 -25.19 22.34 -1.94
C THR A 57 -23.93 22.56 -1.12
N ILE A 58 -23.61 21.62 -0.23
CA ILE A 58 -22.32 21.60 0.45
C ILE A 58 -21.30 21.12 -0.57
N THR A 59 -20.26 21.92 -0.80
CA THR A 59 -19.12 21.57 -1.67
C THR A 59 -17.92 21.27 -0.80
N TYR A 60 -17.35 20.09 -0.94
CA TYR A 60 -16.10 19.72 -0.29
C TYR A 60 -14.90 20.01 -1.19
N SER A 61 -13.76 20.32 -0.59
CA SER A 61 -12.50 20.44 -1.32
C SER A 61 -12.04 19.06 -1.83
N PRO A 62 -11.23 19.00 -2.91
CA PRO A 62 -10.57 17.77 -3.29
C PRO A 62 -9.72 17.21 -2.14
N SER A 63 -9.58 15.88 -2.09
CA SER A 63 -8.79 15.21 -1.06
C SER A 63 -7.36 15.74 -0.96
N GLU A 64 -6.90 15.92 0.27
CA GLU A 64 -5.55 16.33 0.62
C GLU A 64 -4.63 15.14 0.96
N ALA A 65 -5.19 13.95 1.23
CA ALA A 65 -4.45 12.76 1.61
C ALA A 65 -3.55 12.24 0.48
N LYS A 66 -2.24 12.33 0.67
CA LYS A 66 -1.22 11.87 -0.28
C LYS A 66 -0.09 11.15 0.46
N ILE A 67 0.27 9.94 -0.01
CA ILE A 67 1.38 9.17 0.56
C ILE A 67 2.68 9.99 0.45
N GLY A 68 3.49 9.97 1.50
CA GLY A 68 4.73 10.75 1.63
C GLY A 68 4.51 12.24 1.89
N LYS A 69 3.27 12.68 2.18
CA LYS A 69 2.94 14.05 2.60
C LYS A 69 2.32 14.06 4.00
N PRO A 70 2.31 15.22 4.70
CA PRO A 70 1.60 15.33 5.96
C PRO A 70 0.13 14.89 5.83
N ALA A 71 -0.35 14.09 6.77
CA ALA A 71 -1.74 13.66 6.80
C ALA A 71 -2.67 14.86 7.10
N PRO A 72 -3.87 14.95 6.47
CA PRO A 72 -4.82 16.02 6.75
C PRO A 72 -5.17 16.08 8.24
N THR A 73 -5.02 17.25 8.84
CA THR A 73 -5.25 17.45 10.27
C THR A 73 -6.73 17.63 10.58
N PHE A 74 -7.19 17.13 11.73
CA PHE A 74 -8.54 17.37 12.20
C PHE A 74 -8.60 17.48 13.72
N LYS A 75 -9.66 18.13 14.18
CA LYS A 75 -10.10 18.17 15.58
C LYS A 75 -11.60 17.94 15.61
N ALA A 76 -12.05 16.93 16.33
CA ALA A 76 -13.45 16.51 16.30
C ALA A 76 -13.88 15.86 17.61
N GLY A 77 -15.19 15.85 17.85
CA GLY A 77 -15.77 15.10 18.94
C GLY A 77 -15.62 13.59 18.72
N ALA A 78 -15.51 12.84 19.81
CA ALA A 78 -15.37 11.39 19.80
C ALA A 78 -15.89 10.79 21.10
N VAL A 79 -16.04 9.46 21.09
CA VAL A 79 -16.21 8.69 22.32
C VAL A 79 -14.89 8.00 22.67
N VAL A 80 -14.35 8.34 23.83
CA VAL A 80 -13.11 7.76 24.40
C VAL A 80 -13.45 7.21 25.78
N ASP A 81 -13.10 5.95 26.04
CA ASP A 81 -13.39 5.26 27.31
C ASP A 81 -14.86 5.36 27.77
N GLY A 82 -15.80 5.46 26.81
CA GLY A 82 -17.23 5.54 27.07
C GLY A 82 -17.75 6.95 27.40
N GLU A 83 -16.92 7.98 27.28
CA GLU A 83 -17.27 9.38 27.48
C GLU A 83 -17.15 10.18 26.18
N ILE A 84 -18.04 11.16 25.98
CA ILE A 84 -17.97 12.09 24.86
C ILE A 84 -16.91 13.14 25.20
N THR A 85 -15.90 13.25 24.35
CA THR A 85 -14.79 14.19 24.47
C THR A 85 -14.37 14.69 23.08
N GLU A 86 -13.28 15.42 22.99
CA GLU A 86 -12.66 15.88 21.74
C GLU A 86 -11.31 15.21 21.55
N VAL A 87 -10.93 14.94 20.31
CA VAL A 87 -9.62 14.43 19.91
C VAL A 87 -9.05 15.29 18.80
N ASP A 88 -7.75 15.56 18.90
CA ASP A 88 -6.96 16.22 17.88
C ASP A 88 -5.97 15.20 17.29
N LEU A 89 -5.86 15.12 15.96
CA LEU A 89 -4.86 14.24 15.33
C LEU A 89 -3.42 14.63 15.73
N GLY A 90 -3.19 15.90 16.06
CA GLY A 90 -1.92 16.42 16.55
C GLY A 90 -1.45 15.77 17.85
N ASP A 91 -2.36 15.30 18.71
CA ASP A 91 -2.03 14.66 19.98
C ASP A 91 -1.34 13.29 19.80
N TYR A 92 -1.39 12.73 18.59
CA TYR A 92 -0.79 11.45 18.24
C TYR A 92 0.61 11.57 17.63
N ARG A 93 1.18 12.79 17.53
CA ARG A 93 2.58 12.97 17.13
C ARG A 93 3.53 12.21 18.07
N GLY A 94 4.59 11.65 17.50
CA GLY A 94 5.50 10.74 18.22
C GLY A 94 5.01 9.28 18.31
N LYS A 95 3.81 8.98 17.79
CA LYS A 95 3.28 7.62 17.69
C LYS A 95 2.85 7.32 16.25
N TRP A 96 2.91 6.04 15.89
CA TRP A 96 2.22 5.59 14.68
C TRP A 96 0.70 5.68 14.90
N THR A 97 -0.03 6.06 13.85
CA THR A 97 -1.49 6.24 13.97
C THR A 97 -2.20 5.56 12.82
N VAL A 98 -3.19 4.73 13.14
CA VAL A 98 -4.08 4.11 12.18
C VAL A 98 -5.44 4.81 12.25
N LEU A 99 -5.88 5.41 11.15
CA LEU A 99 -7.23 5.94 11.01
C LEU A 99 -8.10 4.92 10.27
N LEU A 100 -9.15 4.45 10.90
CA LEU A 100 -10.08 3.43 10.40
C LEU A 100 -11.45 4.06 10.11
N PHE A 101 -11.64 4.56 8.90
CA PHE A 101 -12.95 5.04 8.44
C PHE A 101 -13.89 3.86 8.20
N TYR A 102 -15.14 4.01 8.61
CA TYR A 102 -16.20 3.04 8.33
C TYR A 102 -17.51 3.74 7.92
N PRO A 103 -18.39 3.07 7.15
CA PRO A 103 -19.55 3.73 6.57
C PRO A 103 -20.58 4.26 7.56
N LYS A 104 -21.03 3.43 8.50
CA LYS A 104 -22.19 3.77 9.33
C LYS A 104 -22.31 2.91 10.59
N ASP A 105 -22.70 3.53 11.69
CA ASP A 105 -23.14 2.88 12.92
C ASP A 105 -24.37 1.97 12.67
N PHE A 106 -24.51 0.93 13.51
CA PHE A 106 -25.65 -0.02 13.50
C PHE A 106 -25.85 -0.76 12.15
N THR A 107 -24.77 -1.04 11.44
CA THR A 107 -24.77 -1.84 10.20
C THR A 107 -24.06 -3.20 10.39
N PHE A 108 -23.80 -3.93 9.30
CA PHE A 108 -23.40 -5.35 9.36
C PHE A 108 -21.90 -5.60 9.49
N VAL A 109 -21.09 -5.07 8.56
CA VAL A 109 -19.63 -5.32 8.52
C VAL A 109 -18.86 -4.38 9.44
N CYS A 110 -19.33 -3.14 9.62
CA CYS A 110 -18.68 -2.14 10.46
C CYS A 110 -18.39 -2.61 11.91
N PRO A 111 -19.33 -3.23 12.65
CA PRO A 111 -19.04 -3.67 14.00
C PRO A 111 -17.95 -4.75 14.03
N THR A 112 -17.85 -5.61 13.01
CA THR A 112 -16.82 -6.67 13.02
C THR A 112 -15.42 -6.10 12.89
N GLU A 113 -15.23 -5.05 12.06
CA GLU A 113 -13.95 -4.36 11.93
C GLU A 113 -13.58 -3.61 13.22
N ILE A 114 -14.47 -2.76 13.73
CA ILE A 114 -14.19 -1.92 14.90
C ILE A 114 -13.89 -2.78 16.12
N ILE A 115 -14.65 -3.86 16.33
CA ILE A 115 -14.38 -4.83 17.39
C ILE A 115 -13.00 -5.49 17.20
N ALA A 116 -12.67 -5.95 16.00
CA ALA A 116 -11.40 -6.62 15.76
C ALA A 116 -10.19 -5.71 16.00
N PHE A 117 -10.25 -4.45 15.58
CA PHE A 117 -9.20 -3.47 15.86
C PHE A 117 -9.15 -3.08 17.34
N SER A 118 -10.30 -2.94 17.99
CA SER A 118 -10.41 -2.65 19.42
C SER A 118 -9.82 -3.78 20.28
N ASP A 119 -10.13 -5.03 19.96
CA ASP A 119 -9.58 -6.21 20.66
C ASP A 119 -8.07 -6.37 20.38
N ALA A 120 -7.60 -5.95 19.20
CA ALA A 120 -6.19 -5.94 18.84
C ALA A 120 -5.41 -4.69 19.29
N ALA A 121 -6.06 -3.67 19.86
CA ALA A 121 -5.42 -2.41 20.28
C ALA A 121 -4.16 -2.60 21.15
N PRO A 122 -4.08 -3.59 22.08
CA PRO A 122 -2.85 -3.85 22.82
C PRO A 122 -1.66 -4.23 21.92
N ARG A 123 -1.88 -4.91 20.80
CA ARG A 123 -0.82 -5.26 19.81
C ARG A 123 -0.28 -4.01 19.12
N PHE A 124 -1.15 -3.06 18.77
CA PHE A 124 -0.74 -1.76 18.22
C PHE A 124 0.02 -0.93 19.25
N LYS A 125 -0.48 -0.84 20.49
CA LYS A 125 0.18 -0.10 21.57
C LYS A 125 1.57 -0.64 21.90
N ALA A 126 1.76 -1.96 21.83
CA ALA A 126 3.07 -2.60 22.00
C ALA A 126 4.09 -2.18 20.92
N LEU A 127 3.62 -1.72 19.77
CA LEU A 127 4.41 -1.18 18.66
C LEU A 127 4.42 0.36 18.64
N ASN A 128 4.12 1.04 19.75
CA ASN A 128 3.98 2.51 19.81
C ASN A 128 3.02 3.06 18.73
N ALA A 129 1.90 2.36 18.52
CA ALA A 129 0.86 2.75 17.59
C ALA A 129 -0.51 2.88 18.27
N GLU A 130 -1.32 3.84 17.82
CA GLU A 130 -2.70 4.04 18.23
C GLU A 130 -3.65 3.83 17.04
N VAL A 131 -4.90 3.46 17.34
CA VAL A 131 -5.95 3.26 16.33
C VAL A 131 -7.14 4.13 16.68
N LEU A 132 -7.67 4.87 15.71
CA LEU A 132 -8.91 5.64 15.83
C LEU A 132 -9.89 5.14 14.78
N ALA A 133 -11.14 4.85 15.18
CA ALA A 133 -12.23 4.60 14.24
C ALA A 133 -12.97 5.91 13.95
N LEU A 134 -13.45 6.09 12.71
CA LEU A 134 -14.15 7.32 12.30
C LEU A 134 -15.35 6.99 11.42
N SER A 135 -16.49 7.65 11.63
CA SER A 135 -17.58 7.70 10.65
C SER A 135 -18.25 9.05 10.66
N THR A 136 -19.23 9.23 9.76
CA THR A 136 -20.00 10.46 9.62
C THR A 136 -21.21 10.53 10.57
N ASP A 137 -21.34 9.60 11.52
CA ASP A 137 -22.36 9.60 12.56
C ASP A 137 -21.95 10.54 13.72
N THR A 138 -22.83 10.77 14.70
CA THR A 138 -22.57 11.66 15.85
C THR A 138 -21.99 10.91 17.05
N GLU A 139 -21.40 11.64 17.99
CA GLU A 139 -20.84 11.14 19.24
C GLU A 139 -21.91 10.41 20.08
N GLU A 140 -23.16 10.88 20.07
CA GLU A 140 -24.26 10.20 20.76
C GLU A 140 -24.62 8.87 20.10
N SER A 141 -24.54 8.79 18.77
CA SER A 141 -24.73 7.53 18.03
C SER A 141 -23.65 6.53 18.42
N HIS A 142 -22.38 6.95 18.41
CA HIS A 142 -21.26 6.11 18.82
C HIS A 142 -21.43 5.62 20.27
N LEU A 143 -21.79 6.51 21.20
CA LEU A 143 -21.99 6.17 22.60
C LEU A 143 -23.13 5.17 22.79
N ALA A 144 -24.24 5.36 22.08
CA ALA A 144 -25.36 4.42 22.09
C ALA A 144 -24.95 3.04 21.53
N TRP A 145 -24.11 3.02 20.50
CA TRP A 145 -23.64 1.79 19.87
C TRP A 145 -22.64 1.02 20.73
N ILE A 146 -21.74 1.73 21.42
CA ILE A 146 -20.84 1.20 22.45
C ILE A 146 -21.63 0.57 23.61
N ARG A 147 -22.69 1.24 24.08
CA ARG A 147 -23.58 0.72 25.13
C ARG A 147 -24.43 -0.47 24.69
N THR A 148 -24.54 -0.72 23.39
CA THR A 148 -25.26 -1.87 22.87
C THR A 148 -24.38 -3.12 22.95
N PRO A 149 -24.85 -4.24 23.53
CA PRO A 149 -24.08 -5.48 23.58
C PRO A 149 -23.75 -6.06 22.20
N ARG A 150 -22.55 -6.66 22.04
CA ARG A 150 -22.10 -7.31 20.80
C ARG A 150 -23.10 -8.33 20.24
N LYS A 151 -23.76 -9.12 21.11
CA LYS A 151 -24.80 -10.10 20.72
C LYS A 151 -26.04 -9.48 20.07
N ARG A 152 -26.23 -8.16 20.18
CA ARG A 152 -27.31 -7.41 19.53
C ARG A 152 -26.78 -6.49 18.42
N GLY A 153 -25.58 -6.76 17.89
CA GLY A 153 -24.97 -5.95 16.84
C GLY A 153 -24.37 -4.63 17.32
N GLY A 154 -24.16 -4.47 18.63
CA GLY A 154 -23.41 -3.34 19.20
C GLY A 154 -21.90 -3.58 19.29
N LEU A 155 -21.16 -2.61 19.82
CA LEU A 155 -19.71 -2.71 19.96
C LEU A 155 -19.27 -3.26 21.33
N GLY A 156 -20.01 -2.94 22.40
CA GLY A 156 -19.55 -3.17 23.77
C GLY A 156 -18.37 -2.27 24.15
N HIS A 157 -17.62 -2.66 25.18
CA HIS A 157 -16.44 -1.92 25.63
C HIS A 157 -15.40 -1.78 24.51
N MET A 158 -14.93 -0.56 24.26
CA MET A 158 -13.95 -0.22 23.23
C MET A 158 -12.64 0.29 23.84
N GLN A 159 -11.52 -0.13 23.28
CA GLN A 159 -10.16 0.29 23.66
C GLN A 159 -9.58 1.37 22.74
N ILE A 160 -10.37 1.79 21.74
CA ILE A 160 -9.99 2.74 20.70
C ILE A 160 -11.03 3.88 20.67
N PRO A 161 -10.62 5.13 20.40
CA PRO A 161 -11.53 6.23 20.15
C PRO A 161 -12.42 5.97 18.93
N ILE A 162 -13.67 6.45 18.99
CA ILE A 162 -14.57 6.54 17.83
C ILE A 162 -14.92 8.00 17.58
N VAL A 163 -14.38 8.56 16.50
CA VAL A 163 -14.47 9.97 16.12
C VAL A 163 -15.69 10.23 15.24
N ALA A 164 -16.42 11.30 15.56
CA ALA A 164 -17.61 11.74 14.85
C ALA A 164 -17.28 12.83 13.82
N ASP A 165 -17.29 12.46 12.54
CA ASP A 165 -17.15 13.36 11.40
C ASP A 165 -18.51 13.88 10.93
N VAL A 166 -19.22 14.58 11.82
CA VAL A 166 -20.62 15.02 11.59
C VAL A 166 -20.73 15.90 10.34
N THR A 167 -19.74 16.76 10.10
CA THR A 167 -19.67 17.67 8.95
C THR A 167 -19.25 17.00 7.66
N LYS A 168 -18.73 15.76 7.71
CA LYS A 168 -18.17 14.98 6.59
C LYS A 168 -16.87 15.56 6.02
N ALA A 169 -16.34 16.61 6.64
CA ALA A 169 -15.14 17.29 6.18
C ALA A 169 -13.92 16.37 6.29
N ILE A 170 -13.79 15.61 7.38
CA ILE A 170 -12.64 14.72 7.57
C ILE A 170 -12.66 13.61 6.50
N SER A 171 -13.81 13.00 6.27
CA SER A 171 -13.99 11.97 5.25
C SER A 171 -13.70 12.51 3.84
N ALA A 172 -14.04 13.77 3.56
CA ALA A 172 -13.73 14.43 2.29
C ALA A 172 -12.23 14.74 2.13
N ASP A 173 -11.59 15.29 3.17
CA ASP A 173 -10.16 15.60 3.17
C ASP A 173 -9.32 14.33 2.94
N TYR A 174 -9.76 13.21 3.52
CA TYR A 174 -9.16 11.89 3.30
C TYR A 174 -9.64 11.19 2.02
N GLY A 175 -10.55 11.79 1.24
CA GLY A 175 -10.96 11.30 -0.08
C GLY A 175 -11.80 10.03 -0.06
N VAL A 176 -12.48 9.77 1.07
CA VAL A 176 -13.28 8.55 1.28
C VAL A 176 -14.77 8.84 1.41
N LEU A 177 -15.20 10.10 1.38
CA LEU A 177 -16.62 10.48 1.40
C LEU A 177 -17.31 10.11 0.08
N LEU A 178 -18.42 9.38 0.17
CA LEU A 178 -19.41 9.25 -0.90
C LEU A 178 -20.43 10.38 -0.74
N GLU A 179 -20.25 11.46 -1.48
CA GLU A 179 -21.05 12.69 -1.34
C GLU A 179 -22.55 12.50 -1.63
N ASP A 180 -22.89 11.56 -2.51
CA ASP A 180 -24.27 11.26 -2.93
C ASP A 180 -25.12 10.63 -1.83
N ILE A 181 -24.50 9.87 -0.94
CA ILE A 181 -25.16 9.17 0.17
C ILE A 181 -24.69 9.61 1.56
N GLY A 182 -23.65 10.44 1.63
CA GLY A 182 -23.16 11.08 2.85
C GLY A 182 -22.52 10.13 3.86
N ILE A 183 -21.79 9.11 3.40
CA ILE A 183 -21.05 8.16 4.25
C ILE A 183 -19.62 7.98 3.75
N ALA A 184 -18.71 7.53 4.62
CA ALA A 184 -17.36 7.17 4.21
C ALA A 184 -17.29 5.75 3.60
N LEU A 185 -16.38 5.56 2.65
CA LEU A 185 -15.86 4.26 2.26
C LEU A 185 -15.05 3.63 3.41
N ARG A 186 -14.66 2.36 3.24
CA ARG A 186 -13.78 1.66 4.19
C ARG A 186 -12.32 2.06 3.96
N GLY A 187 -12.01 3.33 4.26
CA GLY A 187 -10.66 3.89 4.18
C GLY A 187 -9.83 3.61 5.43
N LEU A 188 -8.62 3.11 5.27
CA LEU A 188 -7.63 2.93 6.33
C LEU A 188 -6.37 3.69 5.96
N PHE A 189 -5.85 4.48 6.90
CA PHE A 189 -4.67 5.31 6.70
C PHE A 189 -3.65 5.02 7.79
N LEU A 190 -2.40 4.74 7.41
CA LEU A 190 -1.29 4.57 8.33
C LEU A 190 -0.41 5.82 8.30
N ILE A 191 -0.23 6.45 9.45
CA ILE A 191 0.50 7.71 9.63
C ILE A 191 1.69 7.46 10.56
N ASN A 192 2.86 7.95 10.19
CA ASN A 192 4.08 7.81 10.98
C ASN A 192 4.15 8.83 12.15
N PRO A 193 5.13 8.71 13.07
CA PRO A 193 5.29 9.60 14.22
C PRO A 193 5.45 11.08 13.89
N GLU A 194 6.01 11.41 12.72
CA GLU A 194 6.19 12.77 12.21
C GLU A 194 4.88 13.35 11.63
N GLY A 195 3.86 12.51 11.47
CA GLY A 195 2.57 12.88 10.90
C GLY A 195 2.48 12.77 9.39
N VAL A 196 3.40 12.03 8.76
CA VAL A 196 3.39 11.75 7.32
C VAL A 196 2.55 10.51 7.04
N LEU A 197 1.73 10.58 6.00
CA LEU A 197 0.91 9.46 5.55
C LEU A 197 1.77 8.45 4.78
N GLU A 198 1.83 7.21 5.25
CA GLU A 198 2.67 6.15 4.67
C GLU A 198 1.86 5.18 3.80
N GLN A 199 0.60 4.91 4.15
CA GLN A 199 -0.18 3.88 3.48
C GLN A 199 -1.67 4.20 3.49
N ILE A 200 -2.35 3.82 2.39
CA ILE A 200 -3.80 3.96 2.20
C ILE A 200 -4.38 2.63 1.69
N THR A 201 -5.39 2.10 2.38
CA THR A 201 -6.25 1.02 1.87
C THR A 201 -7.69 1.51 1.82
N VAL A 202 -8.34 1.44 0.64
CA VAL A 202 -9.77 1.75 0.50
C VAL A 202 -10.50 0.53 -0.05
N ASN A 203 -11.37 -0.05 0.78
CA ASN A 203 -12.27 -1.09 0.33
C ASN A 203 -13.64 -0.51 -0.03
N ASN A 204 -14.31 -1.12 -1.01
CA ASN A 204 -15.73 -0.88 -1.22
C ASN A 204 -16.55 -1.44 -0.03
N LEU A 205 -17.80 -1.00 0.11
CA LEU A 205 -18.68 -1.25 1.25
C LEU A 205 -18.85 -2.73 1.69
N PRO A 206 -18.91 -3.76 0.80
CA PRO A 206 -19.26 -5.11 1.24
C PRO A 206 -18.08 -5.93 1.81
N VAL A 207 -16.82 -5.46 1.69
CA VAL A 207 -15.63 -6.25 2.06
C VAL A 207 -14.87 -5.60 3.21
N GLY A 208 -14.80 -6.29 4.35
CA GLY A 208 -14.02 -5.86 5.50
C GLY A 208 -12.50 -5.96 5.28
N ARG A 209 -11.73 -5.22 6.08
CA ARG A 209 -10.26 -5.18 6.07
C ARG A 209 -9.66 -6.17 7.07
N SER A 210 -8.36 -6.41 6.92
CA SER A 210 -7.58 -7.33 7.77
C SER A 210 -6.74 -6.57 8.79
N VAL A 211 -6.94 -6.89 10.07
CA VAL A 211 -6.12 -6.36 11.19
C VAL A 211 -4.67 -6.83 11.06
N ASP A 212 -4.47 -8.09 10.67
CA ASP A 212 -3.13 -8.67 10.59
C ASP A 212 -2.31 -8.06 9.45
N GLU A 213 -2.96 -7.67 8.34
CA GLU A 213 -2.26 -6.93 7.28
C GLU A 213 -1.89 -5.52 7.72
N THR A 214 -2.76 -4.83 8.47
CA THR A 214 -2.43 -3.52 9.04
C THR A 214 -1.24 -3.61 10.01
N LEU A 215 -1.20 -4.64 10.85
CA LEU A 215 -0.06 -4.89 11.74
C LEU A 215 1.22 -5.22 10.96
N ARG A 216 1.13 -6.05 9.91
CA ARG A 216 2.27 -6.38 9.06
C ARG A 216 2.85 -5.13 8.39
N LEU A 217 1.99 -4.27 7.85
CA LEU A 217 2.40 -3.00 7.23
C LEU A 217 3.04 -2.06 8.26
N LEU A 218 2.43 -1.89 9.43
CA LEU A 218 3.02 -1.10 10.53
C LEU A 218 4.43 -1.58 10.88
N GLN A 219 4.61 -2.88 11.07
CA GLN A 219 5.91 -3.47 11.39
C GLN A 219 6.92 -3.29 10.25
N ALA A 220 6.48 -3.39 8.99
CA ALA A 220 7.33 -3.18 7.83
C ALA A 220 7.83 -1.73 7.75
N PHE A 221 6.95 -0.74 7.92
CA PHE A 221 7.36 0.66 7.91
C PHE A 221 8.27 1.03 9.09
N GLN A 222 8.01 0.47 10.28
CA GLN A 222 8.91 0.61 11.42
C GLN A 222 10.30 0.02 11.15
N PHE A 223 10.35 -1.17 10.56
CA PHE A 223 11.61 -1.80 10.19
C PHE A 223 12.42 -0.94 9.22
N VAL A 224 11.78 -0.47 8.14
CA VAL A 224 12.42 0.41 7.14
C VAL A 224 12.92 1.70 7.79
N ALA A 225 12.12 2.33 8.65
CA ALA A 225 12.50 3.57 9.34
C ALA A 225 13.71 3.38 10.28
N GLU A 226 13.83 2.21 10.92
CA GLU A 226 14.93 1.91 11.84
C GLU A 226 16.21 1.45 11.12
N HIS A 227 16.09 0.65 10.06
CA HIS A 227 17.22 -0.06 9.46
C HIS A 227 17.71 0.53 8.12
N GLY A 228 16.87 1.30 7.41
CA GLY A 228 17.20 1.85 6.09
C GLY A 228 17.24 0.81 4.95
N GLU A 229 16.90 -0.45 5.24
CA GLU A 229 16.66 -1.50 4.25
C GLU A 229 15.21 -1.46 3.73
N VAL A 230 14.90 -2.26 2.70
CA VAL A 230 13.54 -2.39 2.17
C VAL A 230 12.95 -3.77 2.40
N CYS A 231 11.64 -3.81 2.62
CA CYS A 231 10.86 -5.02 2.85
C CYS A 231 10.30 -5.56 1.52
N PRO A 232 10.62 -6.81 1.13
CA PRO A 232 10.08 -7.45 -0.07
C PRO A 232 8.57 -7.71 -0.02
N ALA A 233 8.01 -8.22 -1.13
CA ALA A 233 6.62 -8.64 -1.18
C ALA A 233 6.31 -9.72 -0.13
N ASN A 234 5.16 -9.60 0.53
CA ASN A 234 4.69 -10.49 1.60
C ASN A 234 5.54 -10.53 2.88
N TRP A 235 6.55 -9.65 3.00
CA TRP A 235 7.47 -9.63 4.13
C TRP A 235 6.77 -9.62 5.49
N LYS A 236 7.30 -10.42 6.41
CA LYS A 236 6.93 -10.46 7.84
C LYS A 236 8.17 -10.32 8.73
N PRO A 237 8.00 -9.90 10.01
CA PRO A 237 9.12 -9.80 10.94
C PRO A 237 9.97 -11.08 11.01
N GLY A 238 11.28 -10.92 10.85
CA GLY A 238 12.26 -12.02 10.84
C GLY A 238 12.56 -12.60 9.46
N GLU A 239 11.82 -12.22 8.42
CA GLU A 239 12.13 -12.59 7.04
C GLU A 239 13.21 -11.68 6.44
N LYS A 240 13.84 -12.18 5.37
CA LYS A 240 14.94 -11.48 4.69
C LYS A 240 14.47 -10.18 4.06
N THR A 241 15.35 -9.21 4.11
CA THR A 241 15.19 -7.84 3.62
C THR A 241 16.23 -7.57 2.54
N MET A 242 16.13 -6.40 1.90
CA MET A 242 16.99 -6.05 0.78
C MET A 242 17.61 -4.68 1.00
N ILE A 243 18.91 -4.56 0.77
CA ILE A 243 19.60 -3.27 0.76
C ILE A 243 19.19 -2.55 -0.54
N PRO A 244 18.69 -1.30 -0.49
CA PRO A 244 18.21 -0.56 -1.66
C PRO A 244 19.37 0.04 -2.48
N ASP A 245 20.30 -0.81 -2.88
CA ASP A 245 21.48 -0.50 -3.69
C ASP A 245 21.66 -1.58 -4.76
N PRO A 246 22.06 -1.25 -6.01
CA PRO A 246 22.21 -2.26 -7.06
C PRO A 246 23.12 -3.43 -6.69
N GLU A 247 24.26 -3.19 -6.03
CA GLU A 247 25.18 -4.25 -5.63
C GLU A 247 24.72 -4.92 -4.34
N GLY A 248 24.29 -4.12 -3.35
CA GLY A 248 23.80 -4.63 -2.06
C GLY A 248 22.55 -5.53 -2.18
N SER A 249 21.70 -5.28 -3.19
CA SER A 249 20.50 -6.07 -3.45
C SER A 249 20.80 -7.49 -3.92
N LEU A 250 21.96 -7.74 -4.53
CA LEU A 250 22.34 -9.06 -5.05
C LEU A 250 22.39 -10.11 -3.93
N ALA A 251 22.81 -9.74 -2.73
CA ALA A 251 22.84 -10.62 -1.57
C ALA A 251 21.44 -11.16 -1.21
N TYR A 252 20.36 -10.43 -1.49
CA TYR A 252 18.99 -10.90 -1.31
C TYR A 252 18.61 -11.89 -2.43
N PHE A 253 18.89 -11.55 -3.69
CA PHE A 253 18.52 -12.37 -4.85
C PHE A 253 19.27 -13.71 -4.92
N GLU A 254 20.54 -13.73 -4.49
CA GLU A 254 21.36 -14.96 -4.39
C GLU A 254 20.75 -16.00 -3.44
N THR A 255 19.83 -15.60 -2.56
CA THR A 255 19.17 -16.54 -1.65
C THR A 255 18.10 -17.39 -2.31
N GLY A 256 17.79 -17.15 -3.59
CA GLY A 256 16.71 -17.81 -4.32
C GLY A 256 15.33 -17.31 -3.90
N ALA A 257 15.22 -16.20 -3.15
CA ALA A 257 13.94 -15.66 -2.67
C ALA A 257 12.96 -15.30 -3.81
N THR A 258 13.47 -15.09 -5.02
CA THR A 258 12.69 -14.84 -6.23
C THR A 258 13.09 -15.79 -7.37
N GLU A 259 13.68 -16.96 -7.05
CA GLU A 259 14.07 -17.92 -8.06
C GLU A 259 12.83 -18.44 -8.80
N ASP A 260 12.90 -18.45 -10.12
CA ASP A 260 11.91 -19.09 -10.97
C ASP A 260 12.34 -20.53 -11.20
N PRO A 261 11.68 -21.53 -10.60
CA PRO A 261 12.07 -22.93 -10.72
C PRO A 261 11.90 -23.46 -12.16
N ASP A 262 11.11 -22.77 -12.99
CA ASP A 262 10.85 -23.11 -14.38
C ASP A 262 11.75 -22.31 -15.35
N ALA A 263 12.55 -21.36 -14.85
CA ALA A 263 13.50 -20.62 -15.67
C ALA A 263 14.69 -21.51 -16.07
N GLU A 264 14.65 -21.99 -17.30
CA GLU A 264 15.82 -22.58 -17.96
C GLU A 264 16.90 -21.51 -18.20
N ASP A 265 17.91 -21.47 -17.32
CA ASP A 265 19.11 -20.64 -17.50
C ASP A 265 19.93 -21.14 -18.71
N PRO A 266 20.07 -20.34 -19.79
CA PRO A 266 20.87 -20.71 -20.96
C PRO A 266 22.36 -20.95 -20.65
N LEU A 267 22.82 -20.52 -19.47
CA LEU A 267 24.17 -20.70 -18.95
C LEU A 267 24.28 -21.88 -17.97
N ALA A 268 23.18 -22.55 -17.62
CA ALA A 268 23.22 -23.69 -16.72
C ALA A 268 24.05 -24.83 -17.32
N ALA A 269 24.94 -25.40 -16.51
CA ALA A 269 25.72 -26.58 -16.84
C ALA A 269 24.80 -27.81 -16.93
N GLY A 270 24.29 -28.11 -18.12
CA GLY A 270 23.62 -29.38 -18.39
C GLY A 270 24.59 -30.57 -18.21
N LYS A 271 24.04 -31.79 -18.05
CA LYS A 271 24.86 -33.01 -17.95
C LYS A 271 25.72 -33.19 -19.21
N GLY A 272 27.04 -33.11 -19.07
CA GLY A 272 27.99 -33.18 -20.18
C GLY A 272 28.30 -31.84 -20.86
N VAL A 273 27.89 -30.72 -20.23
CA VAL A 273 28.18 -29.35 -20.70
C VAL A 273 29.06 -28.63 -19.68
N VAL A 274 30.19 -28.10 -20.14
CA VAL A 274 31.14 -27.29 -19.35
C VAL A 274 30.80 -25.81 -19.54
N VAL A 275 30.82 -25.00 -18.48
CA VAL A 275 30.64 -23.54 -18.57
C VAL A 275 32.00 -22.89 -18.43
N LEU A 276 32.39 -22.09 -19.43
CA LEU A 276 33.66 -21.38 -19.45
C LEU A 276 33.55 -20.11 -18.63
N ARG A 277 34.47 -19.91 -17.67
CA ARG A 277 34.50 -18.77 -16.76
C ARG A 277 35.71 -17.86 -16.98
N SER A 278 36.71 -18.33 -17.71
CA SER A 278 37.92 -17.57 -18.01
C SER A 278 38.43 -17.81 -19.45
N PRO A 279 39.26 -16.91 -20.00
CA PRO A 279 39.93 -17.15 -21.28
C PRO A 279 40.78 -18.42 -21.29
N GLN A 280 41.37 -18.77 -20.14
CA GLN A 280 42.18 -19.98 -20.01
C GLN A 280 41.32 -21.24 -20.16
N ASP A 281 40.12 -21.25 -19.57
CA ASP A 281 39.17 -22.36 -19.71
C ASP A 281 38.85 -22.62 -21.19
N TYR A 282 38.69 -21.55 -21.98
CA TYR A 282 38.47 -21.65 -23.42
C TYR A 282 39.65 -22.30 -24.13
N TYR A 283 40.87 -21.85 -23.88
CA TYR A 283 42.06 -22.41 -24.54
C TYR A 283 42.38 -23.84 -24.10
N ASP A 284 42.01 -24.23 -22.88
CA ASP A 284 42.22 -25.58 -22.40
C ASP A 284 41.14 -26.53 -22.93
N VAL A 285 39.87 -26.13 -22.94
CA VAL A 285 38.80 -27.00 -23.42
C VAL A 285 38.98 -27.34 -24.90
N ILE A 286 39.37 -26.38 -25.76
CA ILE A 286 39.48 -26.63 -27.22
C ILE A 286 40.58 -27.63 -27.60
N LYS A 287 41.54 -27.90 -26.70
CA LYS A 287 42.63 -28.88 -26.91
C LYS A 287 42.14 -30.32 -26.80
N GLU A 288 40.96 -30.55 -26.22
CA GLU A 288 40.37 -31.88 -26.13
C GLU A 288 40.10 -32.48 -27.51
N GLU A 289 39.83 -33.79 -27.53
CA GLU A 289 39.76 -34.55 -28.79
C GLU A 289 38.69 -33.99 -29.73
N ARG A 290 37.49 -33.67 -29.21
CA ARG A 290 36.33 -33.19 -29.98
C ARG A 290 35.51 -32.24 -29.13
N VAL A 291 35.36 -30.99 -29.59
CA VAL A 291 34.75 -29.92 -28.79
C VAL A 291 33.77 -29.13 -29.62
N VAL A 292 32.64 -28.77 -29.01
CA VAL A 292 31.66 -27.80 -29.51
C VAL A 292 31.61 -26.65 -28.52
N VAL A 293 31.94 -25.44 -28.96
CA VAL A 293 31.77 -24.23 -28.15
C VAL A 293 30.48 -23.52 -28.58
N ASP A 294 29.50 -23.49 -27.69
CA ASP A 294 28.21 -22.81 -27.75
C ASP A 294 28.35 -21.38 -27.20
N PHE A 295 28.47 -20.40 -28.10
CA PHE A 295 28.50 -18.98 -27.76
C PHE A 295 27.08 -18.47 -27.52
N VAL A 296 26.81 -18.02 -26.30
CA VAL A 296 25.49 -17.63 -25.81
C VAL A 296 25.53 -16.30 -25.06
N ALA A 297 24.35 -15.81 -24.70
CA ALA A 297 24.17 -14.70 -23.78
C ALA A 297 22.89 -14.93 -22.97
N PRO A 298 22.81 -14.51 -21.69
CA PRO A 298 21.62 -14.69 -20.85
C PRO A 298 20.37 -13.99 -21.40
N TRP A 299 20.53 -12.87 -22.10
CA TRP A 299 19.44 -12.13 -22.75
C TRP A 299 18.99 -12.74 -24.10
N CYS A 300 19.72 -13.72 -24.63
CA CYS A 300 19.47 -14.27 -25.96
C CYS A 300 18.30 -15.27 -25.95
N GLY A 301 17.10 -14.83 -26.34
CA GLY A 301 15.91 -15.69 -26.42
C GLY A 301 16.06 -16.88 -27.39
N LYS A 302 16.84 -16.74 -28.47
CA LYS A 302 17.13 -17.83 -29.41
C LYS A 302 18.10 -18.88 -28.84
N CYS A 303 18.98 -18.48 -27.92
CA CYS A 303 19.87 -19.35 -27.19
C CYS A 303 19.05 -20.24 -26.24
N ARG A 304 18.11 -19.66 -25.49
CA ARG A 304 17.13 -20.42 -24.70
C ARG A 304 16.32 -21.40 -25.56
N GLN A 305 15.85 -20.95 -26.74
CA GLN A 305 15.04 -21.79 -27.63
C GLN A 305 15.77 -23.06 -28.14
N ILE A 306 17.08 -22.98 -28.43
CA ILE A 306 17.85 -24.13 -28.92
C ILE A 306 18.43 -24.99 -27.78
N MET A 307 18.57 -24.44 -26.57
CA MET A 307 19.28 -25.10 -25.46
C MET A 307 18.80 -26.54 -25.16
N PRO A 308 17.50 -26.86 -25.07
CA PRO A 308 17.07 -28.25 -24.82
C PRO A 308 17.58 -29.22 -25.88
N PHE A 309 17.74 -28.76 -27.12
CA PHE A 309 18.29 -29.54 -28.21
C PHE A 309 19.81 -29.70 -28.08
N VAL A 310 20.53 -28.64 -27.71
CA VAL A 310 21.98 -28.69 -27.43
C VAL A 310 22.27 -29.67 -26.28
N ASN A 311 21.54 -29.58 -25.18
CA ASN A 311 21.67 -30.48 -24.03
C ASN A 311 21.41 -31.95 -24.42
N LYS A 312 20.40 -32.18 -25.27
CA LYS A 312 20.11 -33.51 -25.82
C LYS A 312 21.24 -34.02 -26.73
N LEU A 313 21.84 -33.15 -27.55
CA LEU A 313 22.99 -33.50 -28.38
C LEU A 313 24.21 -33.86 -27.52
N ALA A 314 24.52 -33.05 -26.50
CA ALA A 314 25.60 -33.32 -25.55
C ALA A 314 25.42 -34.68 -24.86
N ALA A 315 24.23 -34.94 -24.32
CA ALA A 315 23.93 -36.23 -23.68
C ALA A 315 24.00 -37.43 -24.64
N GLY A 316 23.70 -37.23 -25.92
CA GLY A 316 23.77 -38.27 -26.97
C GLY A 316 25.17 -38.52 -27.53
N HIS A 317 26.14 -37.66 -27.23
CA HIS A 317 27.50 -37.71 -27.78
C HIS A 317 28.56 -37.58 -26.68
N PRO A 318 28.70 -38.58 -25.78
CA PRO A 318 29.63 -38.50 -24.64
C PRO A 318 31.12 -38.40 -25.02
N GLY A 319 31.47 -38.66 -26.29
CA GLY A 319 32.82 -38.45 -26.83
C GLY A 319 33.03 -37.08 -27.48
N VAL A 320 32.11 -36.12 -27.28
CA VAL A 320 32.22 -34.74 -27.73
C VAL A 320 31.93 -33.84 -26.53
N THR A 321 32.88 -32.96 -26.20
CA THR A 321 32.74 -32.00 -25.11
C THR A 321 31.94 -30.79 -25.60
N PHE A 322 30.86 -30.46 -24.90
CA PHE A 322 30.10 -29.24 -25.15
C PHE A 322 30.51 -28.19 -24.12
N ALA A 323 30.93 -27.02 -24.58
CA ALA A 323 31.35 -25.91 -23.74
C ALA A 323 30.48 -24.68 -24.02
N LYS A 324 29.99 -24.00 -22.98
CA LYS A 324 29.23 -22.75 -23.07
C LYS A 324 30.16 -21.57 -22.85
N PHE A 325 30.13 -20.62 -23.77
CA PHE A 325 30.84 -19.36 -23.70
C PHE A 325 29.83 -18.23 -23.56
N ASP A 326 29.79 -17.57 -22.40
CA ASP A 326 28.97 -16.37 -22.23
C ASP A 326 29.67 -15.16 -22.84
N THR A 327 29.07 -14.61 -23.88
CA THR A 327 29.59 -13.42 -24.57
C THR A 327 29.36 -12.11 -23.80
N THR A 328 28.64 -12.17 -22.68
CA THR A 328 28.36 -11.03 -21.79
C THR A 328 29.17 -11.04 -20.50
N GLU A 329 29.90 -12.12 -20.23
CA GLU A 329 30.76 -12.23 -19.05
C GLU A 329 31.97 -11.29 -19.21
N ASP A 330 32.20 -10.43 -18.22
CA ASP A 330 33.25 -9.41 -18.28
C ASP A 330 34.63 -10.04 -18.48
N ALA A 331 34.90 -11.15 -17.79
CA ALA A 331 36.15 -11.90 -17.89
C ALA A 331 36.39 -12.49 -19.30
N LEU A 332 35.34 -12.64 -20.12
CA LEU A 332 35.41 -13.20 -21.47
C LEU A 332 35.22 -12.15 -22.58
N SER A 333 34.91 -10.90 -22.22
CA SER A 333 34.52 -9.84 -23.15
C SER A 333 35.59 -9.54 -24.22
N GLU A 334 36.87 -9.43 -23.83
CA GLU A 334 37.99 -9.19 -24.74
C GLU A 334 38.17 -10.38 -25.72
N LEU A 335 38.13 -11.61 -25.19
CA LEU A 335 38.23 -12.82 -25.99
C LEU A 335 37.03 -12.98 -26.93
N SER A 336 35.82 -12.63 -26.50
CA SER A 336 34.62 -12.62 -27.33
C SER A 336 34.79 -11.71 -28.57
N ALA A 337 35.37 -10.53 -28.36
CA ALA A 337 35.68 -9.57 -29.42
C ALA A 337 36.78 -10.09 -30.36
N GLU A 338 37.87 -10.65 -29.82
CA GLU A 338 38.95 -11.27 -30.61
C GLU A 338 38.43 -12.42 -31.48
N LEU A 339 37.61 -13.29 -30.89
CA LEU A 339 36.99 -14.40 -31.59
C LEU A 339 35.99 -13.93 -32.66
N GLY A 340 35.53 -12.67 -32.62
CA GLY A 340 34.69 -12.07 -33.65
C GLY A 340 33.27 -12.65 -33.72
N VAL A 341 32.66 -12.96 -32.57
CA VAL A 341 31.30 -13.50 -32.50
C VAL A 341 30.28 -12.39 -32.74
N LYS A 342 29.64 -12.39 -33.92
CA LYS A 342 28.73 -11.31 -34.36
C LYS A 342 27.23 -11.62 -34.24
N ALA A 343 26.89 -12.88 -33.94
CA ALA A 343 25.50 -13.34 -33.86
C ALA A 343 25.38 -14.53 -32.92
N LEU A 344 24.25 -14.62 -32.21
CA LEU A 344 23.97 -15.64 -31.20
C LEU A 344 22.66 -16.39 -31.50
N PRO A 345 22.54 -17.68 -31.11
CA PRO A 345 23.64 -18.54 -30.68
C PRO A 345 24.61 -18.83 -31.83
N ALA A 346 25.88 -19.09 -31.53
CA ALA A 346 26.85 -19.55 -32.51
C ALA A 346 27.63 -20.76 -31.98
N PHE A 347 27.95 -21.71 -32.85
CA PHE A 347 28.62 -22.95 -32.49
C PHE A 347 29.90 -23.09 -33.31
N ARG A 348 31.02 -23.27 -32.61
CA ARG A 348 32.32 -23.57 -33.22
C ARG A 348 32.77 -24.96 -32.83
N PHE A 349 33.47 -25.62 -33.74
CA PHE A 349 33.83 -27.03 -33.64
C PHE A 349 35.34 -27.16 -33.68
N PHE A 350 35.91 -27.96 -32.78
CA PHE A 350 37.34 -28.18 -32.68
C PHE A 350 37.66 -29.66 -32.58
N LYS A 351 38.81 -30.05 -33.13
CA LYS A 351 39.38 -31.39 -33.02
C LYS A 351 40.87 -31.28 -32.70
N ASN A 352 41.30 -31.77 -31.54
CA ASN A 352 42.69 -31.70 -31.07
C ASN A 352 43.28 -30.27 -31.14
N GLY A 353 42.52 -29.26 -30.67
CA GLY A 353 42.95 -27.86 -30.70
C GLY A 353 42.80 -27.13 -32.03
N GLN A 354 42.42 -27.81 -33.12
CA GLN A 354 42.28 -27.20 -34.45
C GLN A 354 40.81 -27.02 -34.83
N PRO A 355 40.43 -25.88 -35.46
CA PRO A 355 39.08 -25.69 -35.99
C PRO A 355 38.69 -26.80 -36.96
N SER A 356 37.49 -27.36 -36.80
CA SER A 356 37.02 -28.53 -37.53
C SER A 356 35.57 -28.35 -38.02
N GLY A 357 35.40 -27.70 -39.17
CA GLY A 357 34.09 -27.51 -39.82
C GLY A 357 33.67 -26.04 -39.96
N GLU A 358 32.49 -25.81 -40.53
CA GLU A 358 31.91 -24.47 -40.65
C GLU A 358 31.23 -24.06 -39.33
N VAL A 359 31.30 -22.76 -39.03
CA VAL A 359 30.60 -22.18 -37.87
C VAL A 359 29.09 -22.23 -38.12
N VAL A 360 28.34 -22.81 -37.18
CA VAL A 360 26.88 -22.81 -37.24
C VAL A 360 26.35 -21.61 -36.46
N VAL A 361 25.57 -20.75 -37.11
CA VAL A 361 24.98 -19.55 -36.48
C VAL A 361 23.45 -19.66 -36.49
N GLY A 362 22.83 -19.34 -35.36
CA GLY A 362 21.38 -19.35 -35.17
C GLY A 362 20.84 -20.62 -34.53
N TYR A 363 19.52 -20.69 -34.41
CA TYR A 363 18.82 -21.66 -33.57
C TYR A 363 18.20 -22.84 -34.35
N LYS A 364 18.60 -23.05 -35.61
CA LYS A 364 18.11 -24.17 -36.43
C LYS A 364 18.80 -25.46 -36.00
N LYS A 365 18.00 -26.48 -35.67
CA LYS A 365 18.48 -27.76 -35.10
C LYS A 365 19.30 -28.59 -36.08
N LYS A 366 18.84 -28.73 -37.33
CA LYS A 366 19.45 -29.62 -38.33
C LYS A 366 20.92 -29.27 -38.67
N PRO A 367 21.28 -28.01 -38.97
CA PRO A 367 22.69 -27.66 -39.23
C PRO A 367 23.63 -27.98 -38.06
N LEU A 368 23.19 -27.74 -36.82
CA LEU A 368 23.98 -28.07 -35.64
C LEU A 368 24.15 -29.59 -35.48
N GLN A 369 23.09 -30.35 -35.66
CA GLN A 369 23.14 -31.82 -35.59
C GLN A 369 24.10 -32.41 -36.63
N ASP A 370 23.94 -32.01 -37.89
CA ASP A 370 24.77 -32.51 -39.00
C ASP A 370 26.27 -32.19 -38.75
N ALA A 371 26.58 -31.02 -38.18
CA ALA A 371 27.95 -30.64 -37.82
C ALA A 371 28.52 -31.45 -36.64
N VAL A 372 27.71 -31.73 -35.62
CA VAL A 372 28.10 -32.56 -34.46
C VAL A 372 28.33 -34.02 -34.87
N GLU A 373 27.45 -34.58 -35.71
CA GLU A 373 27.58 -35.96 -36.21
C GLU A 373 28.88 -36.11 -37.03
N LYS A 374 29.17 -35.15 -37.91
CA LYS A 374 30.42 -35.10 -38.66
C LYS A 374 31.64 -35.01 -37.75
N LEU A 375 31.59 -34.19 -36.69
CA LEU A 375 32.67 -34.07 -35.72
C LEU A 375 32.89 -35.38 -34.95
N ALA A 376 31.79 -36.07 -34.59
CA ALA A 376 31.82 -37.36 -33.91
C ALA A 376 32.30 -38.52 -34.80
N GLY A 377 32.45 -38.31 -36.11
CA GLY A 377 32.88 -39.31 -37.07
C GLY A 377 31.77 -40.28 -37.50
N LYS A 378 30.51 -39.83 -37.50
CA LYS A 378 29.34 -40.60 -37.93
C LYS A 378 28.81 -40.14 -39.29
#